data_AF-A0A432R4F1-F1
#
_entry.id   AF-A0A432R4F1-F1
#
_cell.length_a   1.000
_cell.length_b   1.000
_cell.length_c   1.000
_cell.angle_alpha   90.00
_cell.angle_beta   90.00
_cell.angle_gamma   90.00
#
_symmetry.space_group_name_H-M   'P 1'
#
loop_
_entity.id
_entity.type
_entity.pdbx_description
1 polymer ?
#
loop_
_entity_poly.entity_id
_entity_poly.type
_entity_poly.pdbx_seq_one_letter_code
_entity_poly.pdbx_strand_id
1 'polypeptide(L)'
;LALHALNQEQVFYTIATQSETEHEAMVEALVKKYDINITNLEDYTISYSEEELRALPAGQFGVPEVQELYDALYEKGQNSVEDALQVGCMVEVTDVVDLNNYINIAGDASDLVEVFTNLRNASYSHYWAFDKALKDKGITDGCCSLGAEYCKTPEEFPVEHGSDANTTHGQSSDHGQSGDQGHGKPENAGSDAQHLSAEEIASQTPEYLLSDEQKHALAYMWNEEKLAKDIYLTLHNETQNQIFYNIATRSETEHEAMVEALVQKYDINITNLDDYTVNYSEEELRALPMGQFAVPEVQELYDALYEKGTQSEIDALQVGCMVEVTDVVDLNNYINIAGDASDLVEVFTNLRNASYSHYWAFDKALKDIGVTDGCCSLGTEYCKTPEEFPVPTHGQHN
;
A
#
# COMPACT_ATOMS: atom_id res chain seq x y z
N LEU A 1 2.64 14.01 -0.96
CA LEU A 1 1.28 14.61 -0.82
C LEU A 1 1.25 16.14 -0.72
N ALA A 2 1.97 16.78 0.20
CA ALA A 2 1.92 18.25 0.37
C ALA A 2 2.26 19.03 -0.93
N LEU A 3 3.29 18.60 -1.67
CA LEU A 3 3.62 19.19 -2.97
C LEU A 3 2.53 18.93 -4.01
N HIS A 4 1.94 17.72 -4.07
CA HIS A 4 0.82 17.43 -4.97
C HIS A 4 -0.36 18.39 -4.75
N ALA A 5 -0.73 18.67 -3.49
CA ALA A 5 -1.82 19.59 -3.19
C ALA A 5 -1.61 20.99 -3.81
N LEU A 6 -0.35 21.42 -3.96
CA LEU A 6 0.01 22.72 -4.50
C LEU A 6 0.13 22.73 -6.03
N ASN A 7 0.73 21.69 -6.61
CA ASN A 7 1.11 21.67 -8.03
C ASN A 7 0.26 20.73 -8.90
N GLN A 8 -0.53 19.85 -8.29
CA GLN A 8 -1.40 18.87 -8.95
C GLN A 8 -0.65 17.92 -9.90
N GLU A 9 0.67 17.74 -9.71
CA GLU A 9 1.44 16.76 -10.48
C GLU A 9 1.17 15.36 -9.93
N GLN A 10 0.64 14.51 -10.80
CA GLN A 10 0.15 13.19 -10.40
C GLN A 10 1.25 12.27 -9.87
N VAL A 11 2.49 12.43 -10.37
CA VAL A 11 3.64 11.62 -9.94
C VAL A 11 3.85 11.63 -8.42
N PHE A 12 3.66 12.77 -7.75
CA PHE A 12 3.75 12.86 -6.29
C PHE A 12 2.67 12.08 -5.56
N TYR A 13 1.47 12.06 -6.13
CA TYR A 13 0.33 11.40 -5.52
C TYR A 13 0.43 9.89 -5.72
N THR A 14 0.73 9.46 -6.95
CA THR A 14 0.98 8.05 -7.28
C THR A 14 2.07 7.47 -6.39
N ILE A 15 3.26 8.08 -6.33
CA ILE A 15 4.37 7.55 -5.52
C ILE A 15 4.01 7.55 -4.03
N ALA A 16 3.48 8.65 -3.49
CA ALA A 16 3.22 8.75 -2.06
C ALA A 16 2.08 7.84 -1.56
N THR A 17 1.12 7.46 -2.42
CA THR A 17 -0.06 6.69 -2.00
C THR A 17 -0.03 5.21 -2.42
N GLN A 18 0.79 4.86 -3.40
CA GLN A 18 0.95 3.48 -3.83
C GLN A 18 2.23 2.91 -3.24
N SER A 19 3.38 3.55 -3.51
CA SER A 19 4.68 3.00 -3.12
C SER A 19 5.06 3.35 -1.68
N GLU A 20 5.01 4.63 -1.28
CA GLU A 20 5.55 5.02 0.03
C GLU A 20 4.75 4.46 1.21
N THR A 21 3.46 4.17 1.02
CA THR A 21 2.66 3.52 2.06
C THR A 21 3.08 2.06 2.27
N GLU A 22 3.38 1.33 1.19
CA GLU A 22 3.94 -0.02 1.26
C GLU A 22 5.36 0.00 1.87
N HIS A 23 6.17 1.00 1.50
CA HIS A 23 7.50 1.18 2.06
C HIS A 23 7.49 1.39 3.57
N GLU A 24 6.61 2.26 4.07
CA GLU A 24 6.43 2.50 5.51
C GLU A 24 6.02 1.20 6.22
N ALA A 25 5.10 0.42 5.65
CA ALA A 25 4.66 -0.86 6.22
C ALA A 25 5.82 -1.89 6.30
N MET A 26 6.65 -2.00 5.27
CA MET A 26 7.82 -2.88 5.29
C MET A 26 8.81 -2.51 6.41
N VAL A 27 9.03 -1.21 6.63
CA VAL A 27 9.92 -0.73 7.70
C VAL A 27 9.27 -0.91 9.08
N GLU A 28 7.96 -0.67 9.23
CA GLU A 28 7.23 -0.91 10.48
C GLU A 28 7.26 -2.39 10.88
N ALA A 29 7.17 -3.30 9.91
CA ALA A 29 7.32 -4.74 10.15
C ALA A 29 8.70 -5.09 10.73
N LEU A 30 9.77 -4.49 10.21
CA LEU A 30 11.12 -4.65 10.77
C LEU A 30 11.24 -4.06 12.18
N VAL A 31 10.69 -2.87 12.41
CA VAL A 31 10.65 -2.23 13.73
C VAL A 31 10.00 -3.14 14.76
N LYS A 32 8.83 -3.72 14.42
CA LYS A 32 8.12 -4.68 15.27
C LYS A 32 8.94 -5.96 15.48
N LYS A 33 9.50 -6.53 14.42
CA LYS A 33 10.28 -7.79 14.47
C LYS A 33 11.50 -7.69 15.38
N TYR A 34 12.21 -6.57 15.30
CA TYR A 34 13.43 -6.35 16.08
C TYR A 34 13.17 -5.71 17.45
N ASP A 35 11.90 -5.51 17.84
CA ASP A 35 11.49 -4.84 19.08
C ASP A 35 12.19 -3.48 19.22
N ILE A 36 12.30 -2.75 18.10
CA ILE A 36 13.01 -1.47 18.06
C ILE A 36 12.15 -0.44 18.75
N ASN A 37 12.65 0.04 19.88
CA ASN A 37 12.03 1.16 20.56
C ASN A 37 12.36 2.47 19.84
N ILE A 38 11.54 2.83 18.85
CA ILE A 38 11.61 4.10 18.10
C ILE A 38 11.44 5.34 19.00
N THR A 39 10.96 5.16 20.24
CA THR A 39 10.76 6.21 21.25
C THR A 39 12.01 6.50 22.07
N ASN A 40 13.05 5.67 21.95
CA ASN A 40 14.24 5.74 22.80
C ASN A 40 15.47 5.09 22.10
N LEU A 41 15.85 5.64 20.95
CA LEU A 41 17.11 5.29 20.30
C LEU A 41 18.25 5.92 21.11
N GLU A 42 19.22 5.13 21.58
CA GLU A 42 20.31 5.62 22.45
C GLU A 42 21.12 6.79 21.83
N ASP A 43 21.13 6.90 20.50
CA ASP A 43 21.80 7.98 19.74
C ASP A 43 20.91 9.21 19.47
N TYR A 44 19.59 9.10 19.66
CA TYR A 44 18.63 10.20 19.52
C TYR A 44 17.96 10.46 20.87
N THR A 45 18.45 11.46 21.62
CA THR A 45 17.87 11.86 22.91
C THR A 45 16.55 12.62 22.75
N ILE A 46 15.56 11.99 22.13
CA ILE A 46 14.20 12.52 22.04
C ILE A 46 13.23 11.38 22.36
N SER A 47 12.36 11.63 23.33
CA SER A 47 11.37 10.67 23.77
C SER A 47 10.01 11.09 23.24
N TYR A 48 9.52 10.40 22.21
CA TYR A 48 8.12 10.44 21.76
C TYR A 48 7.52 9.07 21.96
N SER A 49 6.36 8.94 22.58
CA SER A 49 5.59 7.69 22.53
C SER A 49 5.18 7.33 21.10
N GLU A 50 4.90 6.04 20.85
CA GLU A 50 4.34 5.57 19.57
C GLU A 50 3.03 6.30 19.22
N GLU A 51 2.20 6.60 20.23
CA GLU A 51 0.97 7.39 20.08
C GLU A 51 1.28 8.83 19.63
N GLU A 52 2.29 9.47 20.22
CA GLU A 52 2.72 10.82 19.82
C GLU A 52 3.24 10.84 18.37
N LEU A 53 4.02 9.84 17.96
CA LEU A 53 4.51 9.73 16.59
C LEU A 53 3.36 9.54 15.60
N ARG A 54 2.41 8.64 15.89
CA ARG A 54 1.22 8.40 15.05
C ARG A 54 0.24 9.57 15.00
N ALA A 55 0.30 10.48 15.98
CA ALA A 55 -0.53 11.67 16.06
C ALA A 55 0.12 12.92 15.43
N LEU A 56 1.38 12.84 14.97
CA LEU A 56 2.01 13.96 14.29
C LEU A 56 1.21 14.31 13.01
N PRO A 57 0.89 15.59 12.80
CA PRO A 57 0.21 16.00 11.58
C PRO A 57 1.15 15.85 10.38
N ALA A 58 0.56 15.72 9.18
CA ALA A 58 1.34 15.60 7.95
C ALA A 58 2.39 16.73 7.82
N GLY A 59 3.64 16.34 7.51
CA GLY A 59 4.77 17.26 7.44
C GLY A 59 5.40 17.60 8.80
N GLN A 60 5.05 16.89 9.88
CA GLN A 60 5.76 16.94 11.15
C GLN A 60 6.42 15.58 11.44
N PHE A 61 7.70 15.59 11.79
CA PHE A 61 8.53 14.42 12.03
C PHE A 61 9.19 14.51 13.40
N GLY A 62 9.23 13.38 14.11
CA GLY A 62 9.86 13.32 15.43
C GLY A 62 11.38 13.50 15.38
N VAL A 63 12.01 13.05 14.29
CA VAL A 63 13.47 13.12 14.09
C VAL A 63 13.84 14.51 13.53
N PRO A 64 14.61 15.34 14.25
CA PRO A 64 14.90 16.71 13.84
C PRO A 64 15.58 16.82 12.48
N GLU A 65 16.48 15.91 12.15
CA GLU A 65 17.20 15.89 10.87
C GLU A 65 16.23 15.62 9.72
N VAL A 66 15.23 14.75 9.93
CA VAL A 66 14.17 14.49 8.95
C VAL A 66 13.23 15.69 8.85
N GLN A 67 12.89 16.35 9.96
CA GLN A 67 12.11 17.59 9.94
C GLN A 67 12.84 18.71 9.19
N GLU A 68 14.13 18.92 9.47
CA GLU A 68 14.95 19.93 8.80
C GLU A 68 15.06 19.66 7.30
N LEU A 69 15.26 18.38 6.91
CA LEU A 69 15.26 17.98 5.51
C LEU A 69 13.89 18.24 4.85
N TYR A 70 12.80 17.84 5.52
CA TYR A 70 11.45 18.08 5.01
C TYR A 70 11.17 19.57 4.82
N ASP A 71 11.47 20.41 5.81
CA ASP A 71 11.22 21.85 5.75
C ASP A 71 11.99 22.49 4.58
N ALA A 72 13.25 22.11 4.39
CA ALA A 72 14.09 22.60 3.29
C ALA A 72 13.56 22.16 1.91
N LEU A 73 13.19 20.89 1.76
CA LEU A 73 12.63 20.36 0.52
C LEU A 73 11.26 20.95 0.22
N TYR A 74 10.40 21.08 1.23
CA TYR A 74 9.08 21.67 1.07
C TYR A 74 9.17 23.17 0.73
N GLU A 75 10.06 23.94 1.37
CA GLU A 75 10.32 25.34 1.01
C GLU A 75 10.78 25.46 -0.46
N LYS A 76 11.68 24.59 -0.91
CA LYS A 76 12.10 24.56 -2.32
C LYS A 76 10.92 24.24 -3.24
N GLY A 77 10.22 23.14 -2.99
CA GLY A 77 9.20 22.61 -3.89
C GLY A 77 7.96 23.50 -4.01
N GLN A 78 7.70 24.38 -3.04
CA GLN A 78 6.62 25.36 -3.11
C GLN A 78 6.84 26.48 -4.13
N ASN A 79 8.08 26.69 -4.60
CA ASN A 79 8.39 27.84 -5.47
C ASN A 79 7.83 27.69 -6.88
N SER A 80 7.83 26.47 -7.42
CA SER A 80 7.32 26.19 -8.77
C SER A 80 7.07 24.69 -8.98
N VAL A 81 6.34 24.35 -10.04
CA VAL A 81 6.15 22.95 -10.46
C VAL A 81 7.49 22.28 -10.78
N GLU A 82 8.42 23.01 -11.43
CA GLU A 82 9.76 22.52 -11.71
C GLU A 82 10.53 22.25 -10.42
N ASP A 83 10.53 23.19 -9.46
CA ASP A 83 11.20 23.02 -8.17
C ASP A 83 10.61 21.84 -7.38
N ALA A 84 9.29 21.64 -7.45
CA ALA A 84 8.65 20.50 -6.83
C ALA A 84 9.16 19.20 -7.43
N LEU A 85 9.05 19.02 -8.76
CA LEU A 85 9.50 17.80 -9.44
C LEU A 85 11.00 17.53 -9.22
N GLN A 86 11.80 18.59 -9.17
CA GLN A 86 13.21 18.51 -8.76
C GLN A 86 13.37 18.00 -7.31
N VAL A 87 12.55 18.45 -6.37
CA VAL A 87 12.54 17.90 -5.00
C VAL A 87 12.25 16.40 -5.00
N GLY A 88 11.35 15.92 -5.88
CA GLY A 88 11.17 14.49 -6.11
C GLY A 88 12.48 13.78 -6.46
N CYS A 89 13.19 14.26 -7.49
CA CYS A 89 14.52 13.72 -7.83
C CYS A 89 15.52 13.76 -6.66
N MET A 90 15.48 14.80 -5.82
CA MET A 90 16.39 14.94 -4.68
C MET A 90 16.14 13.87 -3.63
N VAL A 91 14.86 13.62 -3.30
CA VAL A 91 14.44 12.57 -2.36
C VAL A 91 14.94 11.21 -2.82
N GLU A 92 14.66 10.82 -4.07
CA GLU A 92 15.02 9.49 -4.56
C GLU A 92 16.53 9.26 -4.63
N VAL A 93 17.32 10.31 -4.91
CA VAL A 93 18.77 10.21 -4.87
C VAL A 93 19.28 10.06 -3.44
N THR A 94 18.70 10.78 -2.48
CA THR A 94 19.02 10.64 -1.06
C THR A 94 18.68 9.23 -0.57
N ASP A 95 17.48 8.73 -0.89
CA ASP A 95 17.02 7.40 -0.46
C ASP A 95 17.93 6.30 -0.99
N VAL A 96 18.30 6.33 -2.27
CA VAL A 96 19.24 5.35 -2.83
C VAL A 96 20.60 5.40 -2.13
N VAL A 97 21.10 6.60 -1.80
CA VAL A 97 22.38 6.74 -1.09
C VAL A 97 22.30 6.14 0.31
N ASP A 98 21.23 6.47 1.05
CA ASP A 98 21.02 6.01 2.42
C ASP A 98 20.75 4.50 2.47
N LEU A 99 19.90 3.98 1.59
CA LEU A 99 19.59 2.55 1.51
C LEU A 99 20.80 1.72 1.10
N ASN A 100 21.65 2.20 0.18
CA ASN A 100 22.91 1.50 -0.11
C ASN A 100 23.82 1.45 1.12
N ASN A 101 23.85 2.50 1.94
CA ASN A 101 24.58 2.48 3.20
C ASN A 101 23.93 1.51 4.21
N TYR A 102 22.61 1.49 4.33
CA TYR A 102 21.88 0.61 5.23
C TYR A 102 21.98 -0.87 4.85
N ILE A 103 21.97 -1.21 3.56
CA ILE A 103 22.25 -2.57 3.07
C ILE A 103 23.65 -3.02 3.50
N ASN A 104 24.66 -2.14 3.40
CA ASN A 104 26.01 -2.45 3.86
C ASN A 104 26.09 -2.63 5.39
N ILE A 105 25.34 -1.82 6.14
CA ILE A 105 25.26 -1.91 7.62
C ILE A 105 24.55 -3.20 8.05
N ALA A 106 23.49 -3.59 7.35
CA ALA A 106 22.70 -4.78 7.64
C ALA A 106 23.54 -6.07 7.59
N GLY A 107 24.56 -6.12 6.73
CA GLY A 107 25.51 -7.23 6.66
C GLY A 107 24.81 -8.55 6.37
N ASP A 108 24.91 -9.51 7.30
CA ASP A 108 24.33 -10.86 7.14
C ASP A 108 22.85 -10.94 7.58
N ALA A 109 22.25 -9.84 8.04
CA ALA A 109 20.82 -9.79 8.37
C ALA A 109 19.99 -9.77 7.08
N SER A 110 19.66 -10.96 6.59
CA SER A 110 19.07 -11.15 5.26
C SER A 110 17.74 -10.44 5.07
N ASP A 111 16.92 -10.35 6.13
CA ASP A 111 15.64 -9.64 6.10
C ASP A 111 15.79 -8.13 5.95
N LEU A 112 16.75 -7.52 6.66
CA LEU A 112 17.09 -6.10 6.50
C LEU A 112 17.66 -5.83 5.10
N VAL A 113 18.55 -6.70 4.61
CA VAL A 113 19.11 -6.59 3.27
C VAL A 113 18.02 -6.67 2.20
N GLU A 114 17.08 -7.60 2.34
CA GLU A 114 15.96 -7.79 1.41
C GLU A 114 15.05 -6.57 1.37
N VAL A 115 14.55 -6.13 2.53
CA VAL A 115 13.67 -4.95 2.60
C VAL A 115 14.37 -3.70 2.08
N PHE A 116 15.59 -3.38 2.53
CA PHE A 116 16.30 -2.20 2.04
C PHE A 116 16.66 -2.28 0.55
N THR A 117 16.88 -3.48 0.02
CA THR A 117 17.08 -3.70 -1.43
C THR A 117 15.80 -3.39 -2.19
N ASN A 118 14.64 -3.82 -1.70
CA ASN A 118 13.34 -3.56 -2.32
C ASN A 118 13.04 -2.05 -2.35
N LEU A 119 13.19 -1.38 -1.20
CA LEU A 119 13.03 0.08 -1.09
C LEU A 119 13.94 0.82 -2.08
N ARG A 120 15.22 0.41 -2.17
CA ARG A 120 16.18 1.07 -3.07
C ARG A 120 15.80 0.89 -4.54
N ASN A 121 15.34 -0.31 -4.89
CA ASN A 121 14.93 -0.60 -6.26
C ASN A 121 13.67 0.21 -6.64
N ALA A 122 12.74 0.39 -5.70
CA ALA A 122 11.59 1.27 -5.90
C ALA A 122 12.02 2.74 -6.11
N SER A 123 12.97 3.25 -5.32
CA SER A 123 13.51 4.62 -5.51
C SER A 123 14.18 4.82 -6.87
N TYR A 124 14.72 3.77 -7.52
CA TYR A 124 15.18 3.88 -8.92
C TYR A 124 14.02 4.21 -9.85
N SER A 125 12.92 3.47 -9.74
CA SER A 125 11.72 3.68 -10.57
C SER A 125 11.09 5.05 -10.33
N HIS A 126 11.05 5.50 -9.08
CA HIS A 126 10.55 6.82 -8.69
C HIS A 126 11.41 7.94 -9.27
N TYR A 127 12.75 7.80 -9.21
CA TYR A 127 13.67 8.76 -9.81
C TYR A 127 13.37 8.94 -11.31
N TRP A 128 13.20 7.84 -12.04
CA TRP A 128 12.88 7.88 -13.47
C TRP A 128 11.48 8.45 -13.76
N ALA A 129 10.52 8.24 -12.86
CA ALA A 129 9.20 8.87 -12.96
C ALA A 129 9.29 10.41 -12.82
N PHE A 130 10.05 10.92 -11.86
CA PHE A 130 10.29 12.36 -11.71
C PHE A 130 11.12 12.95 -12.86
N ASP A 131 12.15 12.25 -13.32
CA ASP A 131 12.95 12.63 -14.48
C ASP A 131 12.07 12.77 -15.74
N LYS A 132 11.19 11.79 -15.98
CA LYS A 132 10.21 11.83 -17.06
C LYS A 132 9.23 13.00 -16.88
N ALA A 133 8.70 13.21 -15.69
CA ALA A 133 7.77 14.31 -15.42
C ALA A 133 8.40 15.68 -15.72
N LEU A 134 9.67 15.89 -15.35
CA LEU A 134 10.42 17.10 -15.70
C LEU A 134 10.59 17.26 -17.22
N LYS A 135 10.96 16.19 -17.92
CA LYS A 135 11.11 16.18 -19.38
C LYS A 135 9.80 16.49 -20.11
N ASP A 136 8.69 15.96 -19.62
CA ASP A 136 7.35 16.22 -20.16
C ASP A 136 6.93 17.70 -20.00
N LYS A 137 7.50 18.41 -19.01
CA LYS A 137 7.34 19.87 -18.83
C LYS A 137 8.34 20.71 -19.63
N GLY A 138 9.18 20.08 -20.46
CA GLY A 138 10.16 20.75 -21.31
C GLY A 138 11.50 21.03 -20.63
N ILE A 139 11.75 20.50 -19.43
CA ILE A 139 13.06 20.52 -18.80
C ILE A 139 13.88 19.37 -19.40
N THR A 140 14.58 19.64 -20.49
CA THR A 140 15.21 18.60 -21.33
C THR A 140 16.21 17.73 -20.58
N ASP A 141 16.86 18.31 -19.58
CA ASP A 141 17.87 17.64 -18.78
C ASP A 141 17.24 16.81 -17.64
N GLY A 142 15.91 16.87 -17.47
CA GLY A 142 15.20 16.13 -16.43
C GLY A 142 15.81 16.37 -15.04
N CYS A 143 16.02 15.31 -14.26
CA CYS A 143 16.66 15.41 -12.94
C CYS A 143 18.10 15.94 -13.02
N CYS A 144 18.80 15.83 -14.16
CA CYS A 144 20.14 16.38 -14.34
C CYS A 144 20.19 17.92 -14.29
N SER A 145 19.05 18.62 -14.37
CA SER A 145 18.99 20.08 -14.23
C SER A 145 19.46 20.57 -12.86
N LEU A 146 19.43 19.69 -11.85
CA LEU A 146 19.92 19.95 -10.49
C LEU A 146 21.46 19.87 -10.36
N GLY A 147 22.14 19.35 -11.39
CA GLY A 147 23.59 19.18 -11.41
C GLY A 147 24.03 17.72 -11.42
N ALA A 148 25.34 17.50 -11.52
CA ALA A 148 25.93 16.18 -11.74
C ALA A 148 25.63 15.17 -10.61
N GLU A 149 25.42 15.64 -9.38
CA GLU A 149 25.06 14.79 -8.24
C GLU A 149 23.72 14.08 -8.45
N TYR A 150 22.75 14.76 -9.06
CA TYR A 150 21.39 14.26 -9.28
C TYR A 150 21.20 13.70 -10.69
N CYS A 151 22.25 13.70 -11.51
CA CYS A 151 22.20 13.19 -12.86
C CYS A 151 22.63 11.72 -12.86
N LYS A 152 21.65 10.81 -12.81
CA LYS A 152 21.88 9.37 -12.73
C LYS A 152 21.70 8.73 -14.10
N THR A 153 22.48 7.68 -14.36
CA THR A 153 22.33 6.86 -15.57
C THR A 153 21.61 5.54 -15.26
N PRO A 154 21.05 4.85 -16.27
CA PRO A 154 20.48 3.51 -16.08
C PRO A 154 21.46 2.46 -15.53
N GLU A 155 22.77 2.69 -15.63
CA GLU A 155 23.77 1.84 -14.98
C GLU A 155 23.89 2.12 -13.47
N GLU A 156 23.68 3.37 -13.05
CA GLU A 156 23.71 3.75 -11.64
C GLU A 156 22.37 3.44 -10.96
N PHE A 157 21.27 3.78 -11.64
CA PHE A 157 19.89 3.59 -11.21
C PHE A 157 19.20 2.67 -12.23
N PRO A 158 19.33 1.34 -12.08
CA PRO A 158 18.75 0.37 -12.98
C PRO A 158 17.27 0.64 -13.27
N VAL A 159 16.94 0.68 -14.55
CA VAL A 159 15.56 0.70 -15.02
C VAL A 159 15.12 -0.76 -15.15
N GLU A 160 14.10 -1.18 -14.40
CA GLU A 160 13.49 -2.49 -14.66
C GLU A 160 12.86 -2.47 -16.07
N HIS A 161 13.19 -3.47 -16.88
CA HIS A 161 12.91 -3.45 -18.31
C HIS A 161 11.42 -3.67 -18.62
N GLY A 162 10.65 -2.59 -18.62
CA GLY A 162 9.34 -2.48 -19.27
C GLY A 162 9.33 -1.45 -20.41
N SER A 163 9.47 -1.92 -21.66
CA SER A 163 9.12 -1.27 -22.96
C SER A 163 10.11 -0.29 -23.70
N ASP A 164 10.84 -0.87 -24.66
CA ASP A 164 11.29 -0.44 -26.02
C ASP A 164 11.98 0.91 -26.35
N ALA A 165 13.27 0.84 -26.76
CA ALA A 165 13.77 1.24 -28.09
C ALA A 165 15.27 0.91 -28.35
N ASN A 166 15.53 -0.17 -29.08
CA ASN A 166 16.53 -0.33 -30.15
C ASN A 166 18.01 0.15 -29.93
N THR A 167 18.93 -0.77 -29.61
CA THR A 167 20.15 -1.06 -30.42
C THR A 167 21.00 -2.24 -29.88
N THR A 168 21.12 -3.28 -30.72
CA THR A 168 22.29 -4.14 -31.00
C THR A 168 23.17 -4.75 -29.88
N HIS A 169 23.03 -6.09 -29.77
CA HIS A 169 24.08 -7.12 -29.70
C HIS A 169 25.17 -7.05 -28.62
N GLY A 170 25.14 -8.02 -27.69
CA GLY A 170 26.31 -8.47 -26.94
C GLY A 170 25.99 -9.68 -26.05
N GLN A 171 26.30 -10.89 -26.53
CA GLN A 171 26.21 -12.13 -25.76
C GLN A 171 27.23 -12.18 -24.62
N SER A 172 26.84 -12.69 -23.45
CA SER A 172 27.63 -13.70 -22.73
C SER A 172 26.83 -14.36 -21.61
N SER A 173 26.74 -15.68 -21.73
CA SER A 173 26.45 -16.70 -20.71
C SER A 173 27.45 -16.70 -19.55
N ASP A 174 26.99 -16.98 -18.32
CA ASP A 174 27.68 -17.95 -17.46
C ASP A 174 26.75 -18.56 -16.38
N HIS A 175 27.00 -19.83 -16.09
CA HIS A 175 26.29 -20.72 -15.18
C HIS A 175 26.80 -20.62 -13.74
N GLY A 176 25.95 -20.91 -12.75
CA GLY A 176 26.37 -21.14 -11.37
C GLY A 176 25.32 -21.81 -10.49
N GLN A 177 25.19 -23.13 -10.61
CA GLN A 177 24.44 -24.04 -9.73
C GLN A 177 25.07 -24.20 -8.34
N SER A 178 24.24 -24.37 -7.29
CA SER A 178 24.31 -25.35 -6.15
C SER A 178 23.20 -24.95 -5.15
N GLY A 179 22.21 -25.76 -4.73
CA GLY A 179 22.23 -27.10 -4.11
C GLY A 179 22.73 -27.01 -2.66
N ASP A 180 22.12 -27.50 -1.57
CA ASP A 180 21.04 -28.46 -1.30
C ASP A 180 20.92 -28.63 0.25
N GLN A 181 19.71 -28.91 0.78
CA GLN A 181 19.33 -29.64 2.04
C GLN A 181 19.95 -29.28 3.43
N GLY A 182 19.27 -29.32 4.59
CA GLY A 182 17.96 -29.83 5.02
C GLY A 182 17.98 -30.17 6.55
N HIS A 183 16.78 -30.27 7.16
CA HIS A 183 16.43 -30.86 8.50
C HIS A 183 16.68 -30.00 9.77
N GLY A 184 15.81 -29.90 10.79
CA GLY A 184 14.51 -30.50 11.14
C GLY A 184 14.07 -30.06 12.55
N LYS A 185 12.75 -29.94 12.77
CA LYS A 185 11.99 -29.58 14.01
C LYS A 185 12.16 -30.62 15.15
N PRO A 186 11.75 -30.39 16.44
CA PRO A 186 10.33 -30.16 16.82
C PRO A 186 9.98 -29.30 18.08
N GLU A 187 8.79 -28.67 18.00
CA GLU A 187 7.64 -28.52 18.94
C GLU A 187 7.80 -28.31 20.48
N ASN A 188 7.10 -27.31 21.04
CA ASN A 188 5.88 -27.48 21.87
C ASN A 188 5.13 -26.13 22.18
N ALA A 189 3.82 -26.23 22.41
CA ALA A 189 2.76 -25.22 22.32
C ALA A 189 2.45 -24.37 23.56
N GLY A 190 1.77 -23.23 23.34
CA GLY A 190 1.02 -22.44 24.33
C GLY A 190 0.30 -21.25 23.68
N SER A 191 -1.03 -21.26 23.71
CA SER A 191 -1.95 -20.32 23.03
C SER A 191 -2.10 -18.96 23.76
N ASP A 192 -1.85 -17.87 23.05
CA ASP A 192 -2.45 -16.54 23.27
C ASP A 192 -2.70 -15.96 21.87
N ALA A 193 -3.90 -15.44 21.62
CA ALA A 193 -4.29 -14.86 20.34
C ALA A 193 -3.54 -13.54 20.13
N GLN A 194 -2.34 -13.62 19.56
CA GLN A 194 -1.56 -12.50 19.05
C GLN A 194 -2.04 -12.20 17.62
N HIS A 195 -2.20 -10.91 17.32
CA HIS A 195 -2.49 -10.42 15.97
C HIS A 195 -1.25 -10.69 15.11
N LEU A 196 -1.28 -11.80 14.37
CA LEU A 196 -0.22 -12.22 13.46
C LEU A 196 -0.21 -11.28 12.25
N SER A 197 0.97 -10.91 11.75
CA SER A 197 1.10 -10.20 10.47
C SER A 197 0.77 -11.12 9.29
N ALA A 198 0.49 -10.53 8.12
CA ALA A 198 0.25 -11.25 6.86
C ALA A 198 1.29 -12.34 6.57
N GLU A 199 2.57 -12.01 6.70
CA GLU A 199 3.70 -12.94 6.50
C GLU A 199 3.79 -14.01 7.60
N GLU A 200 3.39 -13.69 8.83
CA GLU A 200 3.36 -14.66 9.93
C GLU A 200 2.26 -15.70 9.73
N ILE A 201 1.09 -15.30 9.23
CA ILE A 201 0.01 -16.23 8.87
C ILE A 201 0.43 -17.09 7.68
N ALA A 202 1.00 -16.47 6.64
CA ALA A 202 1.42 -17.16 5.42
C ALA A 202 2.52 -18.21 5.69
N SER A 203 3.51 -17.89 6.53
CA SER A 203 4.65 -18.77 6.83
C SER A 203 4.36 -19.87 7.86
N GLN A 204 3.36 -19.70 8.73
CA GLN A 204 3.07 -20.64 9.84
C GLN A 204 2.00 -21.68 9.51
N THR A 205 1.24 -21.50 8.43
CA THR A 205 0.16 -22.40 8.01
C THR A 205 0.59 -23.30 6.84
N PRO A 206 0.17 -24.58 6.81
CA PRO A 206 0.51 -25.48 5.71
C PRO A 206 0.00 -24.94 4.37
N GLU A 207 0.77 -25.14 3.30
CA GLU A 207 0.29 -24.87 1.94
C GLU A 207 -0.83 -25.86 1.58
N TYR A 208 -2.01 -25.31 1.28
CA TYR A 208 -3.13 -26.06 0.71
C TYR A 208 -3.05 -26.13 -0.82
N LEU A 209 -3.54 -27.21 -1.43
CA LEU A 209 -3.80 -27.21 -2.86
C LEU A 209 -5.12 -26.49 -3.12
N LEU A 210 -5.05 -25.22 -3.53
CA LEU A 210 -6.24 -24.41 -3.78
C LEU A 210 -7.00 -24.84 -5.04
N SER A 211 -8.33 -24.85 -4.96
CA SER A 211 -9.23 -24.95 -6.10
C SER A 211 -9.20 -23.68 -6.95
N ASP A 212 -9.68 -23.77 -8.19
CA ASP A 212 -9.75 -22.59 -9.08
C ASP A 212 -10.70 -21.52 -8.52
N GLU A 213 -11.77 -21.93 -7.82
CA GLU A 213 -12.70 -21.01 -7.16
C GLU A 213 -12.02 -20.25 -6.00
N GLN A 214 -11.15 -20.92 -5.24
CA GLN A 214 -10.36 -20.28 -4.16
C GLN A 214 -9.31 -19.31 -4.71
N LYS A 215 -8.67 -19.66 -5.84
CA LYS A 215 -7.72 -18.75 -6.51
C LYS A 215 -8.43 -17.53 -7.09
N HIS A 216 -9.62 -17.73 -7.64
CA HIS A 216 -10.46 -16.63 -8.15
C HIS A 216 -10.88 -15.69 -7.02
N ALA A 217 -11.29 -16.23 -5.87
CA ALA A 217 -11.59 -15.44 -4.68
C ALA A 217 -10.42 -14.56 -4.26
N LEU A 218 -9.19 -15.11 -4.19
CA LEU A 218 -8.00 -14.33 -3.83
C LEU A 218 -7.68 -13.22 -4.83
N ALA A 219 -7.74 -13.53 -6.13
CA ALA A 219 -7.46 -12.55 -7.18
C ALA A 219 -8.51 -11.42 -7.21
N TYR A 220 -9.78 -11.75 -7.00
CA TYR A 220 -10.84 -10.76 -6.91
C TYR A 220 -10.66 -9.88 -5.67
N MET A 221 -10.41 -10.49 -4.50
CA MET A 221 -10.18 -9.75 -3.26
C MET A 221 -9.03 -8.76 -3.37
N TRP A 222 -7.91 -9.14 -3.99
CA TRP A 222 -6.80 -8.20 -4.18
C TRP A 222 -7.23 -6.95 -4.98
N ASN A 223 -8.06 -7.14 -6.03
CA ASN A 223 -8.58 -6.02 -6.82
C ASN A 223 -9.64 -5.20 -6.05
N GLU A 224 -10.42 -5.85 -5.17
CA GLU A 224 -11.45 -5.19 -4.36
C GLU A 224 -10.84 -4.31 -3.26
N GLU A 225 -9.82 -4.81 -2.54
CA GLU A 225 -9.08 -4.01 -1.55
C GLU A 225 -8.37 -2.82 -2.21
N LYS A 226 -7.79 -3.03 -3.41
CA LYS A 226 -7.25 -1.94 -4.22
C LYS A 226 -8.30 -0.93 -4.64
N LEU A 227 -9.50 -1.38 -4.99
CA LEU A 227 -10.61 -0.48 -5.29
C LEU A 227 -10.97 0.35 -4.07
N ALA A 228 -11.06 -0.25 -2.89
CA ALA A 228 -11.34 0.45 -1.63
C ALA A 228 -10.27 1.51 -1.34
N LYS A 229 -8.97 1.14 -1.41
CA LYS A 229 -7.85 2.07 -1.24
C LYS A 229 -7.92 3.24 -2.23
N ASP A 230 -8.03 2.95 -3.52
CA ASP A 230 -8.02 3.95 -4.58
C ASP A 230 -9.22 4.90 -4.50
N ILE A 231 -10.44 4.39 -4.25
CA ILE A 231 -11.62 5.25 -4.16
C ILE A 231 -11.57 6.13 -2.91
N TYR A 232 -11.06 5.64 -1.78
CA TYR A 232 -10.91 6.44 -0.57
C TYR A 232 -9.87 7.54 -0.73
N LEU A 233 -8.70 7.25 -1.30
CA LEU A 233 -7.70 8.29 -1.57
C LEU A 233 -8.26 9.35 -2.53
N THR A 234 -9.00 8.91 -3.55
CA THR A 234 -9.68 9.82 -4.50
C THR A 234 -10.69 10.72 -3.79
N LEU A 235 -11.58 10.15 -2.97
CA LEU A 235 -12.59 10.91 -2.23
C LEU A 235 -11.99 11.78 -1.12
N HIS A 236 -10.85 11.38 -0.55
CA HIS A 236 -10.08 12.25 0.34
C HIS A 236 -9.59 13.50 -0.41
N ASN A 237 -9.04 13.35 -1.62
CA ASN A 237 -8.58 14.49 -2.40
C ASN A 237 -9.73 15.45 -2.74
N GLU A 238 -10.90 14.93 -3.09
CA GLU A 238 -12.08 15.74 -3.44
C GLU A 238 -12.74 16.42 -2.23
N THR A 239 -12.82 15.73 -1.09
CA THR A 239 -13.57 16.22 0.08
C THR A 239 -12.70 16.79 1.20
N GLN A 240 -11.41 16.47 1.21
CA GLN A 240 -10.48 16.71 2.31
C GLN A 240 -10.91 16.04 3.63
N ASN A 241 -11.83 15.08 3.60
CA ASN A 241 -12.28 14.37 4.78
C ASN A 241 -11.26 13.31 5.19
N GLN A 242 -10.76 13.42 6.43
CA GLN A 242 -9.64 12.61 6.93
C GLN A 242 -10.01 11.13 7.14
N ILE A 243 -11.30 10.79 7.27
CA ILE A 243 -11.74 9.40 7.43
C ILE A 243 -11.25 8.52 6.28
N PHE A 244 -11.36 9.02 5.04
CA PHE A 244 -10.95 8.30 3.85
C PHE A 244 -9.44 8.07 3.82
N TYR A 245 -8.64 9.10 4.11
CA TYR A 245 -7.20 8.98 4.16
C TYR A 245 -6.74 7.96 5.22
N ASN A 246 -7.34 8.04 6.41
CA ASN A 246 -6.97 7.16 7.52
C ASN A 246 -7.32 5.70 7.24
N ILE A 247 -8.46 5.43 6.61
CA ILE A 247 -8.85 4.06 6.26
C ILE A 247 -7.96 3.53 5.13
N ALA A 248 -7.76 4.32 4.07
CA ALA A 248 -6.95 3.90 2.92
C ALA A 248 -5.48 3.61 3.25
N THR A 249 -4.81 4.55 3.94
CA THR A 249 -3.36 4.47 4.20
C THR A 249 -2.99 3.56 5.36
N ARG A 250 -3.97 3.09 6.15
CA ARG A 250 -3.70 2.23 7.31
C ARG A 250 -4.35 0.87 7.17
N SER A 251 -5.65 0.82 6.87
CA SER A 251 -6.38 -0.44 6.82
C SER A 251 -6.34 -1.07 5.44
N GLU A 252 -6.77 -0.35 4.38
CA GLU A 252 -6.84 -0.97 3.04
C GLU A 252 -5.45 -1.34 2.49
N THR A 253 -4.42 -0.57 2.85
CA THR A 253 -3.03 -0.94 2.52
C THR A 253 -2.61 -2.24 3.22
N GLU A 254 -2.98 -2.44 4.49
CA GLU A 254 -2.70 -3.69 5.20
C GLU A 254 -3.54 -4.85 4.63
N HIS A 255 -4.78 -4.60 4.23
CA HIS A 255 -5.63 -5.61 3.60
C HIS A 255 -5.05 -6.11 2.28
N GLU A 256 -4.64 -5.20 1.38
CA GLU A 256 -3.94 -5.55 0.15
C GLU A 256 -2.70 -6.40 0.44
N ALA A 257 -1.87 -5.99 1.40
CA ALA A 257 -0.67 -6.74 1.79
C ALA A 257 -1.00 -8.14 2.33
N MET A 258 -2.07 -8.29 3.11
CA MET A 258 -2.56 -9.59 3.58
C MET A 258 -2.97 -10.51 2.45
N VAL A 259 -3.69 -9.99 1.45
CA VAL A 259 -4.11 -10.78 0.28
C VAL A 259 -2.92 -11.09 -0.62
N GLU A 260 -2.01 -10.13 -0.81
CA GLU A 260 -0.80 -10.32 -1.62
C GLU A 260 0.12 -11.40 -1.02
N ALA A 261 0.26 -11.46 0.30
CA ALA A 261 1.00 -12.53 0.97
C ALA A 261 0.41 -13.93 0.65
N LEU A 262 -0.92 -14.06 0.58
CA LEU A 262 -1.56 -15.31 0.16
C LEU A 262 -1.37 -15.59 -1.33
N VAL A 263 -1.46 -14.57 -2.18
CA VAL A 263 -1.20 -14.70 -3.63
C VAL A 263 0.21 -15.23 -3.88
N GLN A 264 1.22 -14.65 -3.22
CA GLN A 264 2.62 -15.08 -3.31
C GLN A 264 2.80 -16.49 -2.76
N LYS A 265 2.24 -16.79 -1.58
CA LYS A 265 2.33 -18.12 -0.96
C LYS A 265 1.82 -19.23 -1.88
N TYR A 266 0.72 -18.99 -2.58
CA TYR A 266 0.08 -19.98 -3.43
C TYR A 266 0.53 -19.94 -4.88
N ASP A 267 1.53 -19.11 -5.21
CA ASP A 267 2.03 -18.87 -6.57
C ASP A 267 0.85 -18.61 -7.53
N ILE A 268 -0.13 -17.82 -7.06
CA ILE A 268 -1.33 -17.54 -7.83
C ILE A 268 -0.97 -16.48 -8.84
N ASN A 269 -0.97 -16.91 -10.09
CA ASN A 269 -1.00 -15.95 -11.16
C ASN A 269 -2.40 -15.30 -11.23
N ILE A 270 -2.59 -14.20 -10.51
CA ILE A 270 -3.83 -13.39 -10.51
C ILE A 270 -4.18 -12.86 -11.91
N THR A 271 -3.27 -13.01 -12.87
CA THR A 271 -3.40 -12.50 -14.21
C THR A 271 -3.98 -13.49 -15.21
N ASN A 272 -4.11 -14.76 -14.85
CA ASN A 272 -4.56 -15.84 -15.73
C ASN A 272 -5.46 -16.82 -14.97
N LEU A 273 -6.60 -16.32 -14.47
CA LEU A 273 -7.62 -17.21 -13.93
C LEU A 273 -8.29 -17.95 -15.10
N ASP A 274 -8.41 -19.28 -15.01
CA ASP A 274 -9.24 -20.03 -15.95
C ASP A 274 -10.68 -19.48 -15.85
N ASP A 275 -11.22 -19.01 -16.98
CA ASP A 275 -12.49 -18.26 -17.16
C ASP A 275 -12.38 -16.70 -17.21
N TYR A 276 -11.18 -16.13 -17.02
CA TYR A 276 -10.91 -14.73 -17.39
C TYR A 276 -10.42 -14.65 -18.85
N THR A 277 -11.12 -13.89 -19.70
CA THR A 277 -10.70 -13.69 -21.10
C THR A 277 -9.59 -12.65 -21.28
N VAL A 278 -9.11 -12.06 -20.18
CA VAL A 278 -8.10 -10.99 -20.20
C VAL A 278 -6.94 -11.41 -19.34
N ASN A 279 -5.76 -11.47 -19.96
CA ASN A 279 -4.52 -11.87 -19.33
C ASN A 279 -3.67 -10.63 -19.07
N TYR A 280 -3.21 -10.45 -17.84
CA TYR A 280 -2.30 -9.38 -17.44
C TYR A 280 -0.93 -9.96 -17.03
N SER A 281 0.03 -9.16 -16.60
CA SER A 281 1.19 -9.58 -15.81
C SER A 281 1.13 -8.92 -14.42
N GLU A 282 1.85 -9.44 -13.43
CA GLU A 282 1.97 -8.80 -12.11
C GLU A 282 2.50 -7.36 -12.25
N GLU A 283 3.47 -7.17 -13.14
CA GLU A 283 4.01 -5.86 -13.52
C GLU A 283 2.95 -4.95 -14.15
N GLU A 284 2.12 -5.47 -15.06
CA GLU A 284 1.04 -4.70 -15.68
C GLU A 284 -0.02 -4.27 -14.66
N LEU A 285 -0.34 -5.13 -13.69
CA LEU A 285 -1.29 -4.82 -12.62
C LEU A 285 -0.76 -3.77 -11.65
N ARG A 286 0.51 -3.87 -11.23
CA ARG A 286 1.16 -2.86 -10.38
C ARG A 286 1.36 -1.52 -11.11
N ALA A 287 1.51 -1.54 -12.42
CA ALA A 287 1.64 -0.34 -13.23
C ALA A 287 0.30 0.37 -13.52
N LEU A 288 -0.85 -0.23 -13.17
CA LEU A 288 -2.14 0.42 -13.34
C LEU A 288 -2.23 1.66 -12.45
N PRO A 289 -2.51 2.84 -13.02
CA PRO A 289 -2.65 4.05 -12.21
C PRO A 289 -3.88 3.94 -11.31
N MET A 290 -3.94 4.80 -10.29
CA MET A 290 -5.09 4.87 -9.39
C MET A 290 -6.42 4.94 -10.16
N GLY A 291 -7.39 4.14 -9.72
CA GLY A 291 -8.71 4.09 -10.34
C GLY A 291 -8.76 3.33 -11.67
N GLN A 292 -7.68 2.65 -12.05
CA GLN A 292 -7.67 1.72 -13.18
C GLN A 292 -7.52 0.29 -12.69
N PHE A 293 -8.38 -0.59 -13.23
CA PHE A 293 -8.48 -2.00 -12.87
C PHE A 293 -8.52 -2.86 -14.12
N ALA A 294 -7.79 -3.97 -14.05
CA ALA A 294 -7.77 -5.01 -15.06
C ALA A 294 -9.08 -5.79 -15.14
N VAL A 295 -9.75 -5.94 -13.99
CA VAL A 295 -11.02 -6.64 -13.85
C VAL A 295 -12.16 -5.71 -14.28
N PRO A 296 -12.89 -6.00 -15.38
CA PRO A 296 -13.94 -5.11 -15.88
C PRO A 296 -15.04 -4.82 -14.85
N GLU A 297 -15.45 -5.83 -14.07
CA GLU A 297 -16.47 -5.70 -13.03
C GLU A 297 -16.02 -4.74 -11.91
N VAL A 298 -14.74 -4.77 -11.54
CA VAL A 298 -14.14 -3.87 -10.54
C VAL A 298 -13.98 -2.47 -11.13
N GLN A 299 -13.61 -2.33 -12.41
CA GLN A 299 -13.58 -1.03 -13.07
C GLN A 299 -14.98 -0.40 -13.12
N GLU A 300 -16.00 -1.16 -13.50
CA GLU A 300 -17.39 -0.68 -13.54
C GLU A 300 -17.88 -0.26 -12.15
N LEU A 301 -17.52 -1.01 -11.10
CA LEU A 301 -17.82 -0.64 -9.73
C LEU A 301 -17.10 0.66 -9.32
N TYR A 302 -15.79 0.78 -9.59
CA TYR A 302 -15.03 1.99 -9.29
C TYR A 302 -15.63 3.21 -9.99
N ASP A 303 -15.93 3.11 -11.29
CA ASP A 303 -16.49 4.22 -12.07
C ASP A 303 -17.83 4.69 -11.51
N ALA A 304 -18.70 3.75 -11.09
CA ALA A 304 -19.99 4.08 -10.48
C ALA A 304 -19.83 4.74 -9.09
N LEU A 305 -18.91 4.25 -8.27
CA LEU A 305 -18.60 4.82 -6.96
C LEU A 305 -17.97 6.20 -7.10
N TYR A 306 -17.06 6.38 -8.05
CA TYR A 306 -16.44 7.68 -8.36
C TYR A 306 -17.49 8.69 -8.84
N GLU A 307 -18.36 8.31 -9.79
CA GLU A 307 -19.41 9.21 -10.29
C GLU A 307 -20.30 9.70 -9.14
N LYS A 308 -20.69 8.81 -8.22
CA LYS A 308 -21.49 9.18 -7.06
C LYS A 308 -20.70 9.99 -6.04
N GLY A 309 -19.56 9.49 -5.58
CA GLY A 309 -18.84 10.02 -4.43
C GLY A 309 -18.28 11.41 -4.65
N THR A 310 -17.98 11.77 -5.90
CA THR A 310 -17.48 13.11 -6.26
C THR A 310 -18.56 14.20 -6.31
N GLN A 311 -19.85 13.86 -6.12
CA GLN A 311 -20.93 14.85 -6.17
C GLN A 311 -21.01 15.73 -4.91
N SER A 312 -20.76 15.18 -3.73
CA SER A 312 -20.83 15.89 -2.45
C SER A 312 -20.17 15.12 -1.32
N GLU A 313 -19.87 15.79 -0.20
CA GLU A 313 -19.35 15.11 1.01
C GLU A 313 -20.31 14.02 1.54
N ILE A 314 -21.63 14.25 1.45
CA ILE A 314 -22.63 13.23 1.83
C ILE A 314 -22.55 12.04 0.88
N ASP A 315 -22.45 12.28 -0.43
CA ASP A 315 -22.34 11.20 -1.42
C ASP A 315 -21.03 10.42 -1.27
N ALA A 316 -19.93 11.10 -0.94
CA ALA A 316 -18.64 10.46 -0.67
C ALA A 316 -18.73 9.51 0.54
N LEU A 317 -19.27 9.98 1.68
CA LEU A 317 -19.40 9.14 2.87
C LEU A 317 -20.38 7.99 2.66
N GLN A 318 -21.41 8.21 1.84
CA GLN A 318 -22.30 7.15 1.37
C GLN A 318 -21.55 6.11 0.52
N VAL A 319 -20.65 6.53 -0.37
CA VAL A 319 -19.78 5.60 -1.12
C VAL A 319 -18.94 4.77 -0.18
N GLY A 320 -18.41 5.34 0.90
CA GLY A 320 -17.78 4.57 1.99
C GLY A 320 -18.69 3.44 2.49
N CYS A 321 -19.95 3.75 2.87
CA CYS A 321 -20.90 2.70 3.25
C CYS A 321 -21.14 1.64 2.16
N MET A 322 -21.13 2.02 0.88
CA MET A 322 -21.37 1.11 -0.24
C MET A 322 -20.23 0.12 -0.43
N VAL A 323 -18.99 0.61 -0.35
CA VAL A 323 -17.77 -0.21 -0.44
C VAL A 323 -17.77 -1.25 0.67
N GLU A 324 -17.91 -0.82 1.93
CA GLU A 324 -17.84 -1.73 3.08
C GLU A 324 -18.97 -2.77 3.11
N VAL A 325 -20.13 -2.45 2.53
CA VAL A 325 -21.22 -3.44 2.39
C VAL A 325 -20.93 -4.45 1.29
N THR A 326 -20.31 -4.01 0.18
CA THR A 326 -19.90 -4.89 -0.93
C THR A 326 -18.85 -5.86 -0.41
N ASP A 327 -17.81 -5.32 0.23
CA ASP A 327 -16.69 -6.08 0.76
C ASP A 327 -17.12 -7.15 1.78
N VAL A 328 -17.97 -6.78 2.75
CA VAL A 328 -18.50 -7.76 3.71
C VAL A 328 -19.34 -8.85 3.02
N VAL A 329 -20.12 -8.52 1.99
CA VAL A 329 -20.94 -9.51 1.28
C VAL A 329 -20.04 -10.49 0.54
N ASP A 330 -19.03 -9.99 -0.14
CA ASP A 330 -18.10 -10.79 -0.93
C ASP A 330 -17.18 -11.62 -0.03
N LEU A 331 -16.62 -11.05 1.05
CA LEU A 331 -15.86 -11.78 2.07
C LEU A 331 -16.67 -12.89 2.76
N ASN A 332 -17.96 -12.67 3.05
CA ASN A 332 -18.79 -13.74 3.58
C ASN A 332 -18.94 -14.91 2.60
N ASN A 333 -18.99 -14.63 1.29
CA ASN A 333 -18.98 -15.65 0.26
C ASN A 333 -17.61 -16.33 0.17
N TYR A 334 -16.52 -15.56 0.14
CA TYR A 334 -15.16 -16.09 0.01
C TYR A 334 -14.68 -16.88 1.22
N ILE A 335 -15.13 -16.56 2.43
CA ILE A 335 -14.90 -17.39 3.63
C ILE A 335 -15.55 -18.78 3.46
N ASN A 336 -16.73 -18.86 2.84
CA ASN A 336 -17.36 -20.16 2.56
C ASN A 336 -16.60 -20.93 1.47
N ILE A 337 -16.12 -20.25 0.42
CA ILE A 337 -15.30 -20.83 -0.66
C ILE A 337 -13.95 -21.32 -0.15
N ALA A 338 -13.33 -20.59 0.79
CA ALA A 338 -12.06 -20.94 1.40
C ALA A 338 -12.11 -22.31 2.09
N GLY A 339 -13.26 -22.69 2.67
CA GLY A 339 -13.48 -24.03 3.19
C GLY A 339 -12.44 -24.44 4.25
N ASP A 340 -11.69 -25.51 3.98
CA ASP A 340 -10.66 -26.02 4.90
C ASP A 340 -9.31 -25.28 4.78
N ALA A 341 -9.14 -24.36 3.81
CA ALA A 341 -7.94 -23.54 3.67
C ALA A 341 -7.90 -22.47 4.79
N SER A 342 -7.39 -22.88 5.95
CA SER A 342 -7.52 -22.12 7.20
C SER A 342 -6.88 -20.73 7.16
N ASP A 343 -5.83 -20.55 6.36
CA ASP A 343 -5.15 -19.26 6.17
C ASP A 343 -5.99 -18.28 5.35
N LEU A 344 -6.65 -18.74 4.28
CA LEU A 344 -7.63 -17.92 3.56
C LEU A 344 -8.80 -17.54 4.48
N VAL A 345 -9.33 -18.50 5.26
CA VAL A 345 -10.41 -18.22 6.21
C VAL A 345 -9.99 -17.18 7.24
N GLU A 346 -8.76 -17.26 7.76
CA GLU A 346 -8.22 -16.32 8.74
C GLU A 346 -8.08 -14.91 8.18
N VAL A 347 -7.41 -14.77 7.04
CA VAL A 347 -7.24 -13.47 6.37
C VAL A 347 -8.58 -12.85 5.98
N PHE A 348 -9.46 -13.58 5.28
CA PHE A 348 -10.77 -13.05 4.88
C PHE A 348 -11.66 -12.72 6.08
N THR A 349 -11.55 -13.47 7.18
CA THR A 349 -12.26 -13.13 8.43
C THR A 349 -11.71 -11.84 9.03
N ASN A 350 -10.40 -11.61 8.96
CA ASN A 350 -9.78 -10.40 9.47
C ASN A 350 -10.23 -9.16 8.69
N LEU A 351 -10.10 -9.20 7.36
CA LEU A 351 -10.58 -8.16 6.44
C LEU A 351 -12.03 -7.80 6.76
N ARG A 352 -12.92 -8.80 6.80
CA ARG A 352 -14.36 -8.59 7.05
C ARG A 352 -14.64 -7.89 8.38
N ASN A 353 -13.86 -8.22 9.42
CA ASN A 353 -14.01 -7.59 10.73
C ASN A 353 -13.56 -6.11 10.71
N ALA A 354 -12.54 -5.78 9.93
CA ALA A 354 -12.13 -4.41 9.69
C ALA A 354 -13.22 -3.64 8.91
N SER A 355 -13.80 -4.24 7.87
CA SER A 355 -14.88 -3.65 7.06
C SER A 355 -16.13 -3.33 7.90
N TYR A 356 -16.46 -4.15 8.91
CA TYR A 356 -17.50 -3.78 9.89
C TYR A 356 -17.16 -2.47 10.62
N SER A 357 -15.90 -2.30 11.00
CA SER A 357 -15.43 -1.12 11.71
C SER A 357 -15.49 0.12 10.82
N HIS A 358 -15.08 0.00 9.56
CA HIS A 358 -15.16 1.05 8.57
C HIS A 358 -16.60 1.47 8.28
N TYR A 359 -17.51 0.50 8.09
CA TYR A 359 -18.93 0.76 7.90
C TYR A 359 -19.49 1.63 9.03
N TRP A 360 -19.21 1.27 10.29
CA TRP A 360 -19.67 2.05 11.44
C TRP A 360 -19.00 3.42 11.56
N ALA A 361 -17.76 3.56 11.08
CA ALA A 361 -17.09 4.86 10.99
C ALA A 361 -17.78 5.78 9.98
N PHE A 362 -18.10 5.29 8.78
CA PHE A 362 -18.85 6.05 7.76
C PHE A 362 -20.29 6.36 8.19
N ASP A 363 -20.99 5.40 8.79
CA ASP A 363 -22.34 5.60 9.34
C ASP A 363 -22.35 6.72 10.39
N LYS A 364 -21.36 6.70 11.29
CA LYS A 364 -21.19 7.75 12.30
C LYS A 364 -20.86 9.10 11.65
N ALA A 365 -19.94 9.14 10.69
CA ALA A 365 -19.56 10.37 10.00
C ALA A 365 -20.77 11.02 9.30
N LEU A 366 -21.62 10.24 8.63
CA LEU A 366 -22.87 10.70 8.04
C LEU A 366 -23.82 11.31 9.09
N LYS A 367 -23.98 10.65 10.23
CA LYS A 367 -24.83 11.14 11.32
C LYS A 367 -24.30 12.44 11.94
N ASP A 368 -22.98 12.57 12.07
CA ASP A 368 -22.33 13.76 12.62
C ASP A 368 -22.54 15.00 11.73
N ILE A 369 -22.68 14.82 10.41
CA ILE A 369 -22.99 15.92 9.45
C ILE A 369 -24.50 16.10 9.18
N GLY A 370 -25.36 15.40 9.93
CA GLY A 370 -26.81 15.62 9.92
C GLY A 370 -27.63 14.68 9.04
N VAL A 371 -27.02 13.65 8.44
CA VAL A 371 -27.74 12.56 7.78
C VAL A 371 -28.24 11.60 8.86
N THR A 372 -29.46 11.83 9.37
CA THR A 372 -29.98 11.16 10.58
C THR A 372 -29.97 9.64 10.50
N ASP A 373 -30.22 9.10 9.31
CA ASP A 373 -30.30 7.66 9.08
C ASP A 373 -28.92 7.05 8.76
N GLY A 374 -27.85 7.85 8.73
CA GLY A 374 -26.49 7.38 8.42
C GLY A 374 -26.43 6.61 7.10
N CYS A 375 -25.78 5.45 7.11
CA CYS A 375 -25.69 4.59 5.93
C CYS A 375 -27.07 4.09 5.44
N CYS A 376 -28.07 4.00 6.33
CA CYS A 376 -29.44 3.61 5.94
C CYS A 376 -30.12 4.60 4.99
N SER A 377 -29.58 5.82 4.84
CA SER A 377 -30.07 6.81 3.87
C SER A 377 -29.95 6.33 2.41
N LEU A 378 -29.11 5.33 2.14
CA LEU A 378 -28.94 4.71 0.82
C LEU A 378 -30.02 3.67 0.50
N GLY A 379 -30.76 3.19 1.49
CA GLY A 379 -31.76 2.14 1.33
C GLY A 379 -31.52 0.94 2.23
N THR A 380 -32.46 -0.02 2.20
CA THR A 380 -32.45 -1.17 3.10
C THR A 380 -31.27 -2.11 2.89
N GLU A 381 -30.70 -2.14 1.68
CA GLU A 381 -29.55 -2.98 1.37
C GLU A 381 -28.26 -2.53 2.07
N TYR A 382 -28.14 -1.22 2.33
CA TYR A 382 -27.00 -0.61 3.03
C TYR A 382 -27.28 -0.31 4.50
N CYS A 383 -28.49 -0.62 4.98
CA CYS A 383 -28.88 -0.41 6.37
C CYS A 383 -28.57 -1.65 7.19
N LYS A 384 -27.39 -1.67 7.81
CA LYS A 384 -26.90 -2.81 8.59
C LYS A 384 -27.13 -2.59 10.07
N THR A 385 -27.42 -3.68 10.77
CA THR A 385 -27.59 -3.71 12.21
C THR A 385 -26.31 -4.23 12.90
N PRO A 386 -26.10 -3.95 14.20
CA PRO A 386 -25.00 -4.54 14.97
C PRO A 386 -25.01 -6.08 15.00
N GLU A 387 -26.17 -6.71 14.75
CA GLU A 387 -26.28 -8.15 14.60
C GLU A 387 -25.75 -8.66 13.25
N GLU A 388 -25.92 -7.88 12.18
CA GLU A 388 -25.42 -8.20 10.84
C GLU A 388 -23.93 -7.81 10.71
N PHE A 389 -23.58 -6.62 11.16
CA PHE A 389 -22.23 -6.03 11.13
C PHE A 389 -21.81 -5.77 12.58
N PRO A 390 -21.18 -6.75 13.26
CA PRO A 390 -20.76 -6.63 14.64
C PRO A 390 -19.93 -5.37 14.90
N VAL A 391 -20.37 -4.56 15.87
CA VAL A 391 -19.62 -3.39 16.32
C VAL A 391 -18.42 -3.89 17.13
N PRO A 392 -17.18 -3.48 16.82
CA PRO A 392 -16.02 -3.84 17.63
C PRO A 392 -16.23 -3.39 19.08
N THR A 393 -16.22 -4.34 20.02
CA THR A 393 -16.20 -3.99 21.43
C THR A 393 -14.81 -3.45 21.73
N HIS A 394 -14.62 -2.12 21.73
CA HIS A 394 -13.45 -1.56 22.39
C HIS A 394 -13.45 -2.06 23.83
N GLY A 395 -12.43 -2.85 24.18
CA GLY A 395 -12.22 -3.33 25.52
C GLY A 395 -12.30 -2.15 26.48
N GLN A 396 -13.17 -2.26 27.48
CA GLN A 396 -13.08 -1.46 28.69
C GLN A 396 -11.76 -1.80 29.38
N HIS A 397 -10.69 -1.14 29.00
CA HIS A 397 -9.50 -1.01 29.84
C HIS A 397 -9.49 0.41 30.39
N ASN A 398 -9.99 0.52 31.62
CA ASN A 398 -9.68 1.61 32.55
C ASN A 398 -8.20 1.59 32.92
#